data_AF-A0A165DZJ9-F1
#
_entry.id   AF-A0A165DZJ9-F1
#
_cell.length_a   1.000
_cell.length_b   1.000
_cell.length_c   1.000
_cell.angle_alpha   90.00
_cell.angle_beta   90.00
_cell.angle_gamma   90.00
#
_symmetry.space_group_name_H-M   'P 1'
#
loop_
_entity.id
_entity.type
_entity.pdbx_description
1 polymer ?
#
loop_
_entity_poly.entity_id
_entity_poly.type
_entity_poly.pdbx_seq_one_letter_code
_entity_poly.pdbx_strand_id
1 'polypeptide(L)'
;YCRLGPENRLFTLAMFHELHCLRELNWAFSRSFTVHHVRHCLTYLRHGVLCSADLTLEPGDFTERNFTYDRVGETHICRDWSAIYEEMERNWAAWNVHK
;
A
#
# COMPACT_ATOMS: atom_id res chain seq x y z
N TYR A 1 -1.27 8.19 9.94
CA TYR A 1 -1.47 9.58 9.48
C TYR A 1 -0.33 10.44 10.01
N CYS A 2 0.08 11.49 9.29
CA CYS A 2 1.10 12.45 9.72
C CYS A 2 0.54 13.88 9.77
N ARG A 3 1.24 14.75 10.50
CA ARG A 3 0.91 16.15 10.74
C ARG A 3 2.07 17.00 10.25
N LEU A 4 1.83 17.90 9.29
CA LEU A 4 2.89 18.68 8.66
C LEU A 4 2.53 20.17 8.55
N GLY A 5 3.58 21.00 8.52
CA GLY A 5 3.49 22.45 8.38
C GLY A 5 3.08 23.19 9.67
N PRO A 6 3.10 24.53 9.66
CA PRO A 6 2.82 25.35 10.84
C PRO A 6 1.43 25.09 11.46
N GLU A 7 0.46 24.69 10.64
CA GLU A 7 -0.92 24.43 11.06
C GLU A 7 -1.20 22.96 11.44
N ASN A 8 -0.16 22.09 11.48
CA ASN A 8 -0.34 20.66 11.78
C ASN A 8 -1.42 19.99 10.90
N ARG A 9 -1.39 20.25 9.59
CA ARG A 9 -2.36 19.69 8.64
C ARG A 9 -2.25 18.17 8.62
N LEU A 10 -3.39 17.48 8.63
CA LEU A 10 -3.45 16.02 8.60
C LEU A 10 -3.23 15.50 7.19
N PHE A 11 -2.34 14.52 7.05
CA PHE A 11 -2.08 13.81 5.81
C PHE A 11 -2.04 12.29 6.02
N THR A 12 -2.34 11.57 4.95
CA THR A 12 -2.12 10.13 4.85
C THR A 12 -1.00 9.90 3.85
N LEU A 13 0.07 9.22 4.27
CA LEU A 13 1.09 8.78 3.33
C LEU A 13 0.51 7.68 2.42
N ALA A 14 0.79 7.78 1.12
CA ALA A 14 0.30 6.84 0.11
C ALA A 14 0.64 5.38 0.45
N MET A 15 1.88 5.09 0.87
CA MET A 15 2.32 3.74 1.26
C MET A 15 1.37 3.07 2.27
N PHE A 16 0.96 3.77 3.34
CA PHE A 16 0.05 3.19 4.33
C PHE A 16 -1.38 3.03 3.80
N HIS A 17 -1.80 3.89 2.86
CA HIS A 17 -3.11 3.75 2.22
C HIS A 17 -3.12 2.57 1.24
N GLU A 18 -2.03 2.34 0.52
CA GLU A 18 -1.83 1.16 -0.34
C GLU A 18 -1.86 -0.13 0.48
N LEU A 19 -1.14 -0.18 1.61
CA LEU A 19 -1.18 -1.32 2.54
C LEU A 19 -2.58 -1.56 3.12
N HIS A 20 -3.31 -0.49 3.46
CA HIS A 20 -4.71 -0.57 3.87
C HIS A 20 -5.59 -1.17 2.75
N CYS A 21 -5.43 -0.69 1.51
CA CYS A 21 -6.15 -1.22 0.36
C CYS A 21 -5.89 -2.72 0.15
N LEU A 22 -4.64 -3.17 0.27
CA LEU A 22 -4.28 -4.59 0.17
C LEU A 22 -4.96 -5.44 1.26
N ARG A 23 -5.01 -4.93 2.50
CA ARG A 23 -5.69 -5.60 3.61
C ARG A 23 -7.20 -5.70 3.40
N GLU A 24 -7.83 -4.64 2.91
CA GLU A 24 -9.26 -4.63 2.60
C GLU A 24 -9.61 -5.61 1.46
N LEU A 25 -8.77 -5.68 0.42
CA LEU A 25 -8.93 -6.68 -0.63
C LEU A 25 -8.79 -8.11 -0.10
N ASN A 26 -7.84 -8.35 0.82
CA ASN A 26 -7.71 -9.65 1.47
C ASN A 26 -8.97 -10.02 2.28
N TRP A 27 -9.59 -9.07 2.98
CA TRP A 27 -10.85 -9.29 3.70
C TRP A 27 -12.07 -9.47 2.81
N ALA A 28 -12.04 -8.94 1.58
CA ALA A 28 -13.09 -9.21 0.61
C ALA A 28 -13.21 -10.72 0.29
N PHE A 29 -12.10 -11.47 0.34
CA PHE A 29 -12.14 -12.93 0.18
C PHE A 29 -12.73 -13.67 1.39
N SER A 30 -12.69 -13.08 2.59
CA SER A 30 -13.34 -13.64 3.78
C SER A 30 -14.81 -13.21 3.95
N ARG A 31 -15.41 -12.59 2.91
CA ARG A 31 -16.78 -12.04 2.88
C ARG A 31 -17.04 -10.89 3.87
N SER A 32 -15.99 -10.27 4.42
CA SER A 32 -16.11 -9.08 5.25
C SER A 32 -15.67 -7.85 4.46
N PHE A 33 -16.60 -7.27 3.68
CA PHE A 33 -16.30 -6.09 2.88
C PHE A 33 -17.54 -5.26 2.57
N THR A 34 -17.30 -4.02 2.15
CA THR A 34 -18.32 -3.21 1.46
C THR A 34 -17.91 -3.03 0.00
N VAL A 35 -18.87 -3.16 -0.92
CA VAL A 35 -18.62 -3.00 -2.36
C VAL A 35 -18.03 -1.62 -2.68
N HIS A 36 -18.48 -0.59 -1.96
CA HIS A 36 -17.97 0.77 -2.13
C HIS A 36 -16.48 0.86 -1.77
N HIS A 37 -16.06 0.28 -0.64
CA HIS A 37 -14.66 0.32 -0.20
C HIS A 37 -13.75 -0.45 -1.16
N VAL A 38 -14.15 -1.65 -1.59
CA VAL A 38 -13.38 -2.44 -2.57
C VAL A 38 -13.22 -1.67 -3.89
N ARG A 39 -14.29 -1.05 -4.40
CA ARG A 39 -14.22 -0.23 -5.61
C ARG A 39 -13.28 0.97 -5.46
N HIS A 40 -13.32 1.63 -4.30
CA HIS A 40 -12.40 2.72 -3.97
C HIS A 40 -10.95 2.23 -3.98
N CYS A 41 -10.64 1.12 -3.29
CA CYS A 41 -9.30 0.54 -3.24
C CYS A 41 -8.78 0.18 -4.64
N LEU A 42 -9.60 -0.49 -5.46
CA LEU A 42 -9.23 -0.84 -6.85
C LEU A 42 -8.94 0.41 -7.70
N THR A 43 -9.74 1.47 -7.53
CA THR A 43 -9.52 2.74 -8.24
C THR A 43 -8.24 3.43 -7.76
N TYR A 44 -7.98 3.40 -6.46
CA TYR A 44 -6.77 3.97 -5.87
C TYR A 44 -5.50 3.28 -6.36
N LEU A 45 -5.46 1.93 -6.31
CA LEU A 45 -4.34 1.14 -6.81
C LEU A 45 -4.13 1.33 -8.32
N ARG A 46 -5.21 1.37 -9.10
CA ARG A 46 -5.14 1.69 -10.54
C ARG A 46 -4.46 3.04 -10.78
N HIS A 47 -4.83 4.08 -10.03
CA HIS A 47 -4.23 5.40 -10.19
C HIS A 47 -2.73 5.37 -9.84
N GLY A 48 -2.35 4.66 -8.76
CA GLY A 48 -0.95 4.43 -8.40
C GLY A 48 -0.14 3.80 -9.54
N VAL A 49 -0.65 2.72 -10.14
CA VAL A 49 -0.01 2.05 -11.29
C VAL A 49 0.11 2.97 -12.51
N LEU A 50 -0.90 3.79 -12.79
CA LEU A 50 -0.87 4.73 -13.92
C LEU A 50 0.11 5.88 -13.72
N CYS A 51 0.31 6.35 -12.49
CA CYS A 51 1.24 7.43 -12.18
C CYS A 51 2.68 6.96 -12.00
N SER A 52 2.87 5.74 -11.50
CA SER A 52 4.16 5.17 -11.13
C SER A 52 4.24 3.73 -11.62
N ALA A 53 4.30 3.55 -12.93
CA ALA A 53 4.35 2.23 -13.55
C ALA A 53 5.60 1.45 -13.13
N ASP A 54 5.40 0.20 -12.70
CA ASP A 54 6.49 -0.76 -12.54
C ASP A 54 6.81 -1.35 -13.92
N LEU A 55 8.07 -1.22 -14.35
CA LEU A 55 8.56 -1.69 -15.65
C LEU A 55 9.31 -3.03 -15.54
N THR A 56 9.25 -3.68 -14.37
CA THR A 56 9.81 -5.01 -14.15
C THR A 56 9.15 -6.01 -15.10
N LEU A 57 9.95 -6.80 -15.82
CA LEU A 57 9.45 -7.81 -16.76
C LEU A 57 9.06 -9.07 -16.00
N GLU A 58 7.83 -9.55 -16.21
CA GLU A 58 7.43 -10.86 -15.69
C GLU A 58 7.78 -11.98 -16.69
N PRO A 59 8.16 -13.17 -16.22
CA PRO A 59 8.35 -14.34 -17.08
C PRO A 59 7.07 -14.69 -17.86
N GLY A 60 7.24 -15.03 -19.14
CA GLY A 60 6.14 -15.39 -20.04
C GLY A 60 5.57 -16.81 -19.86
N ASP A 61 5.90 -17.50 -18.76
CA ASP A 61 5.53 -18.88 -18.48
C ASP A 61 4.19 -19.03 -17.74
N PHE A 62 3.42 -17.95 -17.59
CA PHE A 62 2.18 -17.88 -16.83
C PHE A 62 1.09 -18.89 -17.24
N THR A 63 1.18 -19.48 -18.43
CA THR A 63 0.27 -20.56 -18.88
C THR A 63 0.71 -21.96 -18.45
N GLU A 64 2.01 -22.15 -18.21
CA GLU A 64 2.61 -23.44 -17.84
C GLU A 64 2.89 -23.54 -16.33
N ARG A 65 3.01 -22.38 -15.68
CA ARG A 65 3.35 -22.23 -14.28
C ARG A 65 2.28 -22.80 -13.34
N ASN A 66 2.71 -23.58 -12.35
CA ASN A 66 1.83 -24.09 -11.30
C ASN A 66 1.77 -23.14 -10.10
N PHE A 67 0.79 -22.23 -10.10
CA PHE A 67 0.56 -21.27 -9.02
C PHE A 67 0.17 -21.89 -7.67
N THR A 68 -0.02 -23.20 -7.57
CA THR A 68 -0.18 -23.87 -6.26
C THR A 68 1.13 -23.88 -5.50
N TYR A 69 2.23 -24.19 -6.18
CA TYR A 69 3.58 -24.35 -5.62
C TYR A 69 4.49 -23.17 -5.92
N ASP A 70 4.33 -22.54 -7.07
CA ASP A 70 5.21 -21.49 -7.57
C ASP A 70 4.44 -20.17 -7.72
N ARG A 71 4.40 -19.42 -6.61
CA ARG A 71 3.53 -18.24 -6.43
C ARG A 71 4.26 -16.91 -6.59
N VAL A 72 5.58 -16.93 -6.67
CA VAL A 72 6.41 -15.71 -6.60
C VAL A 72 6.66 -15.22 -8.01
N GLY A 73 6.25 -14.01 -8.36
CA GLY A 73 6.53 -13.42 -9.68
C GLY A 73 8.02 -13.12 -9.91
N GLU A 74 8.28 -12.01 -10.61
CA GLU A 74 9.64 -11.51 -10.77
C GLU A 74 10.22 -10.99 -9.44
N THR A 75 11.55 -10.90 -9.36
CA THR A 75 12.23 -10.36 -8.20
C THR A 75 12.11 -8.83 -8.14
N HIS A 76 11.53 -8.33 -7.04
CA HIS A 76 11.54 -6.90 -6.72
C HIS A 76 12.54 -6.60 -5.60
N ILE A 77 13.27 -5.49 -5.72
CA ILE A 77 14.15 -4.98 -4.64
C ILE A 77 13.39 -3.90 -3.88
N CYS A 78 12.93 -4.24 -2.67
CA CYS A 78 12.25 -3.29 -1.80
C CYS A 78 13.22 -2.22 -1.29
N ARG A 79 12.73 -0.98 -1.21
CA ARG A 79 13.38 0.05 -0.38
C ARG A 79 13.17 -0.25 1.09
N ASP A 80 14.05 0.27 1.94
CA ASP A 80 13.88 0.17 3.38
C ASP A 80 12.65 0.97 3.82
N TRP A 81 11.57 0.26 4.10
CA TRP A 81 10.30 0.83 4.54
C TRP A 81 10.31 1.14 6.04
N SER A 82 11.24 0.58 6.82
CA SER A 82 11.30 0.76 8.27
C SER A 82 11.54 2.23 8.65
N ALA A 83 12.37 2.92 7.87
CA ALA A 83 12.60 4.36 8.00
C ALA A 83 11.29 5.17 8.00
N ILE A 84 10.31 4.79 7.16
CA ILE A 84 9.02 5.48 7.10
C ILE A 84 8.20 5.22 8.36
N TYR A 85 8.22 4.02 8.92
CA TYR A 85 7.52 3.73 10.17
C TYR A 85 8.09 4.56 11.32
N GLU A 86 9.42 4.63 11.42
CA GLU A 86 10.09 5.43 12.42
C GLU A 86 9.76 6.93 12.29
N GLU A 87 9.77 7.47 11.06
CA GLU A 87 9.40 8.88 10.84
C GLU A 87 7.94 9.15 11.22
N MET A 88 7.03 8.20 10.97
CA MET A 88 5.63 8.36 11.35
C MET A 88 5.44 8.32 12.86
N GLU A 89 6.20 7.50 13.57
CA GLU A 89 6.21 7.47 15.04
C GLU A 89 6.78 8.77 15.60
N ARG A 90 7.93 9.24 15.07
CA ARG A 90 8.52 10.56 15.43
C ARG A 90 7.51 11.69 15.21
N ASN A 91 6.87 11.72 14.05
CA ASN A 91 5.88 12.73 13.70
C ASN A 91 4.66 12.69 14.64
N TRP A 92 4.17 11.50 14.96
CA TRP A 92 3.06 11.34 15.89
C TRP A 92 3.44 11.81 17.30
N ALA A 93 4.61 11.43 17.80
CA ALA A 93 5.11 11.84 19.11
C ALA A 93 5.25 13.37 19.20
N ALA A 94 5.80 14.00 18.16
CA ALA A 94 5.93 15.46 18.07
C ALA A 94 4.57 16.19 18.06
N TRP A 95 3.55 15.62 17.42
CA TRP A 95 2.20 16.20 17.47
C TRP A 95 1.50 15.93 18.82
N ASN A 96 1.69 14.76 19.41
CA ASN A 96 0.97 14.33 20.61
C ASN A 96 1.32 15.18 21.85
N VAL A 97 2.49 15.84 21.88
CA VAL A 97 2.86 16.79 22.95
C VAL A 97 2.13 18.14 22.85
N HIS A 98 1.50 18.45 21.71
CA HIS A 98 0.74 19.68 21.47
C HIS A 98 -0.78 19.48 21.61
N LYS A 99 -1.22 18.25 21.92
CA LYS A 99 -2.61 17.92 22.22
C LYS A 99 -2.90 18.18 23.70
#